data_AF-A0AA40BUG2-F1
#
_entry.id   AF-A0AA40BUG2-F1
#
_cell.length_a   1.000
_cell.length_b   1.000
_cell.length_c   1.000
_cell.angle_alpha   90.00
_cell.angle_beta   90.00
_cell.angle_gamma   90.00
#
_symmetry.space_group_name_H-M   'P 1'
#
loop_
_entity.id
_entity.type
_entity.pdbx_description
1 polymer ?
#
loop_
_entity_poly.entity_id
_entity_poly.type
_entity_poly.pdbx_seq_one_letter_code
_entity_poly.pdbx_strand_id
1 'polypeptide(L)'
;MAETISVITAFKTSQTTEFEWLWSLFRPGCDVVVQNNSATAMPIEWCAKLKSFKVRENPNGLHWMITVQHTAFNGQWFGRGETDVRFPAFSGTVPIAQLPAYLLEYHQQKDLLIEASVECGALYESLRAGSSRPSRHAMVREYLFIRRFVESR
;
A
#
# COMPACT_ATOMS: atom_id res chain seq x y z
N MET A 1 -18.51 -23.15 9.82
CA MET A 1 -17.81 -22.77 8.56
C MET A 1 -18.66 -21.88 7.65
N ALA A 2 -19.95 -22.20 7.42
CA ALA A 2 -20.83 -21.34 6.61
C ALA A 2 -21.02 -19.93 7.21
N GLU A 3 -21.14 -19.84 8.54
CA GLU A 3 -21.35 -18.57 9.27
C GLU A 3 -20.18 -17.59 9.11
N THR A 4 -18.94 -18.09 9.12
CA THR A 4 -17.72 -17.28 8.92
C THR A 4 -17.69 -16.66 7.52
N ILE A 5 -18.09 -17.41 6.49
CA ILE A 5 -18.10 -16.94 5.11
C ILE A 5 -19.17 -15.86 4.93
N SER A 6 -20.36 -16.03 5.54
CA SER A 6 -21.40 -15.01 5.48
C SER A 6 -20.97 -13.69 6.12
N VAL A 7 -20.27 -13.76 7.25
CA VAL A 7 -19.76 -12.57 7.96
C VAL A 7 -18.73 -11.82 7.11
N ILE A 8 -17.75 -12.52 6.54
CA ILE A 8 -16.76 -11.92 5.64
C ILE A 8 -17.43 -11.29 4.41
N THR A 9 -18.46 -11.94 3.86
CA THR A 9 -19.18 -11.42 2.68
C THR A 9 -19.99 -10.17 3.02
N ALA A 10 -20.59 -10.11 4.22
CA ALA A 10 -21.27 -8.93 4.72
C ALA A 10 -20.30 -7.75 4.86
N PHE A 11 -19.13 -7.95 5.48
CA PHE A 11 -18.10 -6.91 5.63
C PHE A 11 -17.57 -6.38 4.29
N LYS A 12 -17.38 -7.25 3.30
CA LYS A 12 -17.01 -6.83 1.94
C LYS A 12 -18.08 -5.97 1.29
N THR A 13 -19.36 -6.29 1.54
CA THR A 13 -20.49 -5.55 0.97
C THR A 13 -20.67 -4.20 1.66
N SER A 14 -20.50 -4.14 2.99
CA SER A 14 -20.62 -2.90 3.77
C SER A 14 -19.38 -2.02 3.74
N GLN A 15 -18.25 -2.50 3.20
CA GLN A 15 -16.94 -1.81 3.21
C GLN A 15 -16.46 -1.43 4.61
N THR A 16 -16.85 -2.23 5.60
CA THR A 16 -16.48 -2.04 7.01
C THR A 16 -15.79 -3.29 7.54
N THR A 17 -14.93 -3.14 8.55
CA THR A 17 -14.22 -4.26 9.16
C THR A 17 -14.03 -4.05 10.65
N GLU A 18 -13.83 -5.15 11.35
CA GLU A 18 -13.39 -5.16 12.75
C GLU A 18 -11.95 -5.67 12.83
N PHE A 19 -11.31 -5.47 13.97
CA PHE A 19 -9.92 -5.84 14.17
C PHE A 19 -9.70 -7.36 14.03
N GLU A 20 -10.64 -8.18 14.50
CA GLU A 20 -10.56 -9.65 14.44
C GLU A 20 -10.63 -10.19 13.00
N TRP A 21 -11.26 -9.45 12.08
CA TRP A 21 -11.48 -9.86 10.70
C TRP A 21 -10.46 -9.29 9.72
N LEU A 22 -9.50 -8.48 10.17
CA LEU A 22 -8.46 -7.87 9.32
C LEU A 22 -7.74 -8.91 8.47
N TRP A 23 -7.30 -10.02 9.07
CA TRP A 23 -6.58 -11.09 8.36
C TRP A 23 -7.36 -11.67 7.16
N SER A 24 -8.70 -11.63 7.20
CA SER A 24 -9.55 -12.18 6.14
C SER A 24 -9.63 -11.29 4.91
N LEU A 25 -9.37 -9.99 5.06
CA LEU A 25 -9.37 -9.02 3.96
C LEU A 25 -8.06 -9.08 3.17
N PHE A 26 -6.94 -9.22 3.87
CA PHE A 26 -5.60 -9.11 3.27
C PHE A 26 -5.09 -10.46 2.78
N ARG A 27 -5.18 -10.69 1.47
CA ARG A 27 -4.55 -11.86 0.83
C ARG A 27 -3.09 -11.54 0.46
N PRO A 28 -2.14 -12.44 0.74
CA PRO A 28 -0.74 -12.24 0.34
C PRO A 28 -0.63 -12.06 -1.17
N GLY A 29 0.20 -11.12 -1.60
CA GLY A 29 0.38 -10.76 -3.02
C GLY A 29 -0.64 -9.77 -3.58
N CYS A 30 -1.67 -9.37 -2.81
CA CYS A 30 -2.59 -8.32 -3.23
C CYS A 30 -1.95 -6.94 -3.22
N ASP A 31 -2.48 -6.07 -4.07
CA ASP A 31 -2.10 -4.65 -4.12
C ASP A 31 -2.87 -3.88 -3.04
N VAL A 32 -2.12 -3.20 -2.18
CA VAL A 32 -2.62 -2.41 -1.06
C VAL A 32 -2.25 -0.95 -1.27
N VAL A 33 -3.14 -0.04 -0.87
CA VAL A 33 -2.86 1.38 -0.72
C VAL A 33 -2.46 1.62 0.73
N VAL A 34 -1.32 2.27 0.93
CA VAL A 34 -0.86 2.72 2.24
C VAL A 34 -1.07 4.22 2.33
N GLN A 35 -1.72 4.65 3.40
CA GLN A 35 -1.95 6.06 3.71
C GLN A 35 -0.93 6.51 4.74
N ASN A 36 -0.09 7.47 4.37
CA ASN A 36 0.79 8.14 5.32
C ASN A 36 0.17 9.49 5.71
N ASN A 37 -0.42 9.53 6.90
CA ASN A 37 -1.04 10.71 7.47
C ASN A 37 -0.08 11.55 8.34
N SER A 38 1.21 11.17 8.40
CA SER A 38 2.09 11.59 9.49
C SER A 38 2.91 12.85 9.22
N ALA A 39 2.86 13.47 8.04
CA ALA A 39 3.84 14.50 7.67
C ALA A 39 3.36 15.68 6.82
N THR A 40 2.14 15.72 6.30
CA THR A 40 1.73 16.79 5.37
C THR A 40 0.23 17.09 5.50
N ALA A 41 -0.17 18.34 5.18
CA ALA A 41 -1.58 18.76 5.18
C ALA A 41 -2.47 17.97 4.21
N MET A 42 -1.88 17.23 3.27
CA MET A 42 -2.54 16.24 2.44
C MET A 42 -2.00 14.84 2.76
N PRO A 43 -2.87 13.84 2.96
CA PRO A 43 -2.45 12.45 3.13
C PRO A 43 -1.70 12.00 1.87
N ILE A 44 -0.52 11.41 2.06
CA ILE A 44 0.25 10.83 0.95
C ILE A 44 -0.18 9.38 0.82
N GLU A 45 -0.70 9.01 -0.34
CA GLU A 45 -1.13 7.66 -0.66
C GLU A 45 -0.18 7.03 -1.69
N TRP A 46 0.17 5.77 -1.48
CA TRP A 46 0.99 4.99 -2.40
C TRP A 46 0.54 3.53 -2.37
N CYS A 47 0.64 2.84 -3.51
CA CYS A 47 0.41 1.41 -3.53
C CYS A 47 1.67 0.60 -3.20
N ALA A 48 1.43 -0.62 -2.73
CA ALA A 48 2.45 -1.59 -2.43
C ALA A 48 1.87 -2.99 -2.61
N LYS A 49 2.73 -4.00 -2.69
CA LYS A 49 2.32 -5.40 -2.66
C LYS A 49 2.42 -5.93 -1.25
N LEU A 50 1.35 -6.57 -0.78
CA LEU A 50 1.39 -7.25 0.51
C LEU A 50 2.32 -8.47 0.43
N LYS A 51 3.36 -8.49 1.26
CA LYS A 51 4.30 -9.61 1.35
C LYS A 51 3.91 -10.59 2.44
N SER A 52 3.67 -10.08 3.64
CA SER A 52 3.27 -10.89 4.80
C SER A 52 2.53 -10.06 5.82
N PHE A 53 1.80 -10.71 6.73
CA PHE A 53 1.21 -10.08 7.90
C PHE A 53 1.59 -10.85 9.16
N LYS A 54 1.66 -10.15 10.29
CA LYS A 54 2.02 -10.70 11.60
C LYS A 54 1.19 -9.98 12.66
N VAL A 55 0.66 -10.76 13.61
CA VAL A 55 0.09 -10.20 14.85
C VAL A 55 1.25 -10.09 15.86
N ARG A 56 1.39 -8.94 16.52
CA ARG A 56 2.33 -8.76 17.62
C ARG A 56 1.59 -8.23 18.83
N GLU A 57 1.99 -8.70 20.00
CA GLU A 57 1.56 -8.17 21.28
C GLU A 57 2.76 -7.45 21.90
N ASN A 58 2.62 -6.15 22.20
CA ASN A 58 3.59 -5.40 23.00
C ASN A 58 2.91 -5.03 24.33
N PRO A 59 3.66 -4.54 25.34
CA PRO A 59 3.07 -3.99 26.57
C PRO A 59 2.00 -2.91 26.35
N ASN A 60 1.98 -2.24 25.19
CA ASN A 60 0.97 -1.24 24.83
C ASN A 60 -0.29 -1.83 24.18
N GLY A 61 -0.40 -3.16 24.07
CA GLY A 61 -1.56 -3.86 23.51
C GLY A 61 -1.23 -4.74 22.31
N LEU A 62 -2.29 -5.28 21.71
CA LEU A 62 -2.24 -6.08 20.49
C LEU A 62 -2.19 -5.14 19.27
N HIS A 63 -1.26 -5.38 18.34
CA HIS A 63 -1.21 -4.66 17.07
C HIS A 63 -1.05 -5.65 15.92
N TRP A 64 -1.76 -5.35 14.85
CA TRP A 64 -1.61 -6.07 13.61
C TRP A 64 -0.60 -5.33 12.73
N MET A 65 0.31 -6.07 12.10
CA MET A 65 1.37 -5.49 11.28
C MET A 65 1.39 -6.18 9.93
N ILE A 66 1.43 -5.39 8.86
CA ILE A 66 1.65 -5.88 7.51
C ILE A 66 3.02 -5.42 7.02
N THR A 67 3.74 -6.32 6.37
CA THR A 67 4.95 -6.01 5.62
C THR A 67 4.55 -5.87 4.16
N VAL A 68 4.76 -4.69 3.61
CA VAL A 68 4.49 -4.38 2.20
C VAL A 68 5.80 -4.18 1.46
N GLN A 69 5.84 -4.66 0.23
CA GLN A 69 6.92 -4.44 -0.70
C GLN A 69 6.52 -3.35 -1.68
N HIS A 70 7.37 -2.35 -1.83
CA HIS A 70 7.17 -1.24 -2.73
C HIS A 70 8.47 -0.92 -3.43
N THR A 71 8.39 -0.09 -4.46
CA THR A 71 9.58 0.39 -5.13
C THR A 71 10.00 1.71 -4.47
N ALA A 72 11.28 1.90 -4.23
CA ALA A 72 11.81 3.07 -3.56
C ALA A 72 13.06 3.57 -4.30
N PHE A 73 13.25 4.90 -4.29
CA PHE A 73 14.42 5.56 -4.82
C PHE A 73 15.18 6.24 -3.69
N ASN A 74 16.45 5.85 -3.48
CA ASN A 74 17.28 6.43 -2.43
C ASN A 74 18.19 7.58 -2.93
N GLY A 75 17.92 8.15 -4.10
CA GLY A 75 18.76 9.18 -4.72
C GLY A 75 19.88 8.63 -5.62
N GLN A 76 20.27 7.38 -5.46
CA GLN A 76 21.30 6.73 -6.29
C GLN A 76 20.77 5.50 -7.04
N TRP A 77 19.99 4.67 -6.36
CA TRP A 77 19.47 3.42 -6.87
C TRP A 77 17.96 3.33 -6.69
N PHE A 78 17.33 2.81 -7.72
CA PHE A 78 15.95 2.38 -7.69
C PHE A 78 15.92 0.89 -7.36
N GLY A 79 15.11 0.51 -6.38
CA GLY A 79 15.06 -0.86 -5.91
C GLY A 79 13.80 -1.18 -5.12
N ARG A 80 13.73 -2.41 -4.65
CA ARG A 80 12.63 -2.88 -3.80
C ARG A 80 12.89 -2.46 -2.35
N GLY A 81 11.97 -1.69 -1.80
CA GLY A 81 11.88 -1.39 -0.38
C GLY A 81 10.82 -2.26 0.29
N GLU A 82 11.05 -2.56 1.57
CA GLU A 82 10.04 -3.17 2.43
C GLU A 82 9.67 -2.16 3.52
N THR A 83 8.39 -2.10 3.86
CA THR A 83 7.89 -1.22 4.92
C THR A 83 6.85 -1.95 5.73
N ASP A 84 6.94 -1.81 7.05
CA ASP A 84 5.98 -2.35 7.98
C ASP A 84 4.93 -1.29 8.33
N VAL A 85 3.67 -1.58 8.02
CA VAL A 85 2.53 -0.74 8.38
C VAL A 85 1.86 -1.35 9.60
N ARG A 86 1.61 -0.52 10.61
CA ARG A 86 1.01 -0.93 11.88
C ARG A 86 -0.45 -0.51 11.95
N PHE A 87 -1.28 -1.44 12.39
CA PHE A 87 -2.67 -1.23 12.72
C PHE A 87 -2.80 -1.30 14.25
N PRO A 88 -3.06 -0.16 14.91
CA PRO A 88 -3.38 -0.20 16.33
C PRO A 88 -4.67 -1.00 16.56
N ALA A 89 -4.80 -1.68 17.69
CA ALA A 89 -6.07 -2.29 18.06
C ALA A 89 -7.16 -1.21 18.12
N PHE A 90 -8.28 -1.49 17.48
CA PHE A 90 -9.48 -0.66 17.51
C PHE A 90 -10.68 -1.53 17.90
N SER A 91 -11.65 -0.90 18.56
CA SER A 91 -12.90 -1.55 18.96
C SER A 91 -14.03 -1.11 18.04
N GLY A 92 -14.92 -2.05 17.72
CA GLY A 92 -16.06 -1.82 16.84
C GLY A 92 -15.72 -1.90 15.35
N THR A 93 -16.71 -1.50 14.54
CA THR A 93 -16.64 -1.60 13.08
C THR A 93 -16.12 -0.28 12.48
N VAL A 94 -15.02 -0.35 11.75
CA VAL A 94 -14.34 0.80 11.12
C VAL A 94 -14.44 0.68 9.59
N PRO A 95 -14.64 1.79 8.86
CA PRO A 95 -14.58 1.79 7.40
C PRO A 95 -13.20 1.35 6.89
N ILE A 96 -13.15 0.50 5.86
CA ILE A 96 -11.90 0.01 5.27
C ILE A 96 -11.02 1.17 4.76
N ALA A 97 -11.64 2.23 4.23
CA ALA A 97 -10.94 3.42 3.72
C ALA A 97 -10.29 4.30 4.81
N GLN A 98 -10.61 4.10 6.10
CA GLN A 98 -9.97 4.82 7.21
C GLN A 98 -8.78 4.06 7.80
N LEU A 99 -8.50 2.86 7.31
CA LEU A 99 -7.38 2.06 7.76
C LEU A 99 -6.04 2.65 7.26
N PRO A 100 -4.94 2.49 8.02
CA PRO A 100 -3.62 2.97 7.61
C PRO A 100 -3.14 2.31 6.31
N ALA A 101 -3.63 1.11 6.01
CA ALA A 101 -3.54 0.52 4.69
C ALA A 101 -4.81 -0.29 4.38
N TYR A 102 -5.19 -0.36 3.11
CA TYR A 102 -6.34 -1.11 2.63
C TYR A 102 -6.12 -1.63 1.21
N LEU A 103 -6.96 -2.54 0.73
CA LEU A 103 -6.84 -3.08 -0.63
C LEU A 103 -7.17 -2.01 -1.67
N LEU A 104 -6.40 -1.99 -2.76
CA LEU A 104 -6.59 -1.06 -3.88
C LEU A 104 -8.01 -1.13 -4.48
N GLU A 105 -8.68 -2.28 -4.37
CA GLU A 105 -10.06 -2.50 -4.82
C GLU A 105 -11.08 -1.55 -4.16
N TYR A 106 -10.81 -1.09 -2.93
CA TYR A 106 -11.70 -0.19 -2.19
C TYR A 106 -11.34 1.29 -2.34
N HIS A 107 -10.30 1.62 -3.11
CA HIS A 107 -9.91 3.01 -3.34
C HIS A 107 -10.82 3.67 -4.39
N GLN A 108 -11.38 4.83 -4.08
CA GLN A 108 -12.29 5.56 -4.99
C GLN A 108 -11.61 5.99 -6.29
N GLN A 109 -10.30 6.25 -6.27
CA GLN A 109 -9.52 6.76 -7.40
C GLN A 109 -8.46 5.75 -7.87
N LYS A 110 -8.77 4.44 -7.81
CA LYS A 110 -7.81 3.37 -8.13
C LYS A 110 -7.14 3.55 -9.50
N ASP A 111 -7.91 3.95 -10.51
CA ASP A 111 -7.42 4.06 -11.88
C ASP A 111 -6.44 5.23 -12.02
N LEU A 112 -6.72 6.36 -11.36
CA LEU A 112 -5.82 7.52 -11.31
C LEU A 112 -4.53 7.21 -10.56
N LEU A 113 -4.60 6.41 -9.49
CA LEU A 113 -3.42 6.03 -8.71
C LEU A 113 -2.51 5.08 -9.50
N ILE A 114 -3.11 4.13 -10.22
CA ILE A 114 -2.39 3.24 -11.14
C ILE A 114 -1.76 4.05 -12.29
N GLU A 115 -2.52 4.93 -12.93
CA GLU A 115 -2.05 5.76 -14.04
C GLU A 115 -0.88 6.65 -13.60
N ALA A 116 -1.02 7.37 -12.48
CA ALA A 116 0.06 8.18 -11.92
C ALA A 116 1.31 7.34 -11.62
N SER A 117 1.14 6.13 -11.11
CA SER A 117 2.26 5.21 -10.83
C SER A 117 2.98 4.78 -12.12
N VAL A 118 2.24 4.55 -13.20
CA VAL A 118 2.78 4.22 -14.52
C VAL A 118 3.51 5.41 -15.14
N GLU A 119 2.90 6.60 -15.09
CA GLU A 119 3.52 7.84 -15.58
C GLU A 119 4.84 8.14 -14.85
N CYS A 120 4.88 7.98 -13.52
CA CYS A 120 6.10 8.13 -12.74
C CYS A 120 7.18 7.13 -13.15
N GLY A 121 6.80 5.88 -13.42
CA GLY A 121 7.71 4.86 -13.93
C GLY A 121 8.28 5.21 -15.31
N ALA A 122 7.44 5.69 -16.22
CA ALA A 122 7.86 6.12 -17.55
C ALA A 122 8.78 7.35 -17.50
N LEU A 123 8.47 8.32 -16.63
CA LEU A 123 9.33 9.48 -16.40
C LEU A 123 10.71 9.03 -15.89
N TYR A 124 10.76 8.12 -14.92
CA TYR A 124 12.01 7.57 -14.42
C TYR A 124 12.86 6.92 -15.53
N GLU A 125 12.24 6.08 -16.37
CA GLU A 125 12.94 5.45 -17.51
C GLU A 125 13.45 6.49 -18.51
N SER A 126 12.68 7.54 -18.81
CA SER A 126 13.13 8.62 -19.70
C SER A 126 14.34 9.38 -19.14
N LEU A 127 14.34 9.67 -17.84
CA LEU A 127 15.44 10.34 -17.15
C LEU A 127 16.70 9.46 -17.11
N ARG A 128 16.53 8.14 -16.94
CA ARG A 128 17.64 7.18 -16.97
C ARG A 128 18.22 7.02 -18.38
N ALA A 129 17.38 6.96 -19.41
CA ALA A 129 17.80 6.80 -20.80
C ALA A 129 18.61 8.00 -21.34
N GLY A 130 18.41 9.21 -20.78
CA GLY A 130 19.25 10.38 -21.05
C GLY A 130 20.65 10.31 -20.42
N SER A 131 20.88 9.43 -19.45
CA SER A 131 22.17 9.19 -18.80
C SER A 131 22.77 7.88 -19.33
N SER A 132 23.74 7.99 -20.23
CA SER A 132 24.35 6.84 -20.91
C SER A 132 25.11 5.91 -19.96
N ARG A 133 24.45 4.86 -19.43
CA ARG A 133 25.02 3.54 -19.09
C ARG A 133 23.93 2.45 -19.16
N PRO A 134 23.97 1.52 -20.12
CA PRO A 134 22.95 0.49 -20.25
C PRO A 134 23.29 -0.74 -19.41
N SER A 135 22.43 -1.10 -18.47
CA SER A 135 22.36 -2.47 -17.94
C SER A 135 21.06 -3.09 -18.41
N ARG A 136 21.18 -3.90 -19.47
CA ARG A 136 20.14 -4.77 -20.02
C ARG A 136 19.87 -5.89 -19.02
N HIS A 137 18.89 -5.76 -18.15
CA HIS A 137 18.10 -6.88 -17.59
C HIS A 137 17.07 -6.32 -16.60
N ALA A 138 15.80 -6.65 -16.87
CA ALA A 138 14.65 -6.53 -15.97
C ALA A 138 14.19 -5.11 -15.59
N MET A 139 12.97 -4.75 -16.01
CA MET A 139 11.83 -4.59 -15.09
C MET A 139 10.64 -3.98 -15.85
N VAL A 140 10.00 -4.81 -16.68
CA VAL A 140 8.58 -4.61 -17.00
C VAL A 140 7.81 -5.41 -15.97
N ARG A 141 7.57 -4.81 -14.79
CA ARG A 141 6.58 -5.19 -13.75
C ARG A 141 7.08 -4.65 -12.41
N GLU A 142 6.17 -3.99 -11.69
CA GLU A 142 6.34 -3.37 -10.36
C GLU A 142 6.84 -1.92 -10.40
N TYR A 143 5.93 -1.04 -10.82
CA TYR A 143 6.09 0.40 -10.71
C TYR A 143 5.22 0.91 -9.57
N LEU A 144 5.83 1.65 -8.64
CA LEU A 144 5.17 2.47 -7.63
C LEU A 144 6.17 3.45 -7.00
N PHE A 145 5.97 4.74 -7.25
CA PHE A 145 6.45 5.81 -6.37
C PHE A 145 5.59 7.07 -6.54
N ILE A 146 5.57 7.83 -5.46
CA ILE A 146 4.66 8.91 -5.05
C ILE A 146 4.66 10.13 -5.99
N ARG A 147 3.47 10.72 -6.17
CA ARG A 147 3.29 12.06 -6.74
C ARG A 147 3.92 13.14 -5.86
N ARG A 148 4.58 14.08 -6.54
CA ARG A 148 4.89 15.47 -6.14
C ARG A 148 6.26 15.72 -5.48
N PHE A 149 7.30 15.73 -6.33
CA PHE A 149 8.48 16.59 -6.17
C PHE A 149 8.48 17.77 -7.16
N VAL A 150 7.32 18.11 -7.74
CA VAL A 150 7.17 19.25 -8.66
C VAL A 150 6.09 20.17 -8.12
N GLU A 151 6.40 20.87 -7.03
CA GLU A 151 5.81 22.17 -6.68
C GLU A 151 6.64 22.76 -5.53
N SER A 152 7.87 23.11 -5.87
CA SER A 152 8.67 24.09 -5.15
C SER A 152 9.51 24.81 -6.21
N ARG A 153 8.83 25.75 -6.86
CA ARG A 153 9.42 26.92 -7.49
C ARG A 153 8.62 28.12 -7.05
#